data_AF-I6ZT72-F1
#
_entry.id   AF-I6ZT72-F1
#
_cell.length_a   1.000
_cell.length_b   1.000
_cell.length_c   1.000
_cell.angle_alpha   90.00
_cell.angle_beta   90.00
_cell.angle_gamma   90.00
#
_symmetry.space_group_name_H-M   'P 1'
#
loop_
_entity.id
_entity.type
_entity.pdbx_description
1 polymer ?
#
loop_
_entity_poly.entity_id
_entity_poly.type
_entity_poly.pdbx_seq_one_letter_code
_entity_poly.pdbx_strand_id
1 'polypeptide(L)'
;MKLLNDWEKEEVIHKSKIVNFDFLVERNFIDEVKDGFYYLSKDGKTVETELWKKVNHELAEYLDIKDIDKEIKRFIFLLNSYNEIKDIGQELIGKIANLRQTTAKDVHEELGMEIE
;
A
#
# COMPACT_ATOMS: atom_id res chain seq x y z
N MET A 1 -8.18 1.50 -6.01
CA MET A 1 -9.09 0.33 -6.08
C MET A 1 -9.80 0.23 -4.74
N LYS A 2 -11.13 0.35 -4.68
CA LYS A 2 -11.88 0.15 -3.42
C LYS A 2 -12.18 -1.35 -3.31
N LEU A 3 -11.69 -2.00 -2.25
CA LEU A 3 -11.92 -3.44 -2.01
C LEU A 3 -13.18 -3.70 -1.17
N LEU A 4 -13.62 -2.69 -0.43
CA LEU A 4 -14.81 -2.73 0.43
C LEU A 4 -15.60 -1.42 0.24
N ASN A 5 -16.92 -1.50 0.33
CA ASN A 5 -17.79 -0.32 0.35
C ASN A 5 -17.58 0.49 1.65
N ASP A 6 -17.97 1.76 1.62
CA ASP A 6 -17.92 2.65 2.78
C ASP A 6 -19.14 2.37 3.69
N TRP A 7 -19.09 1.24 4.40
CA TRP A 7 -20.14 0.78 5.30
C TRP A 7 -20.30 1.65 6.56
N GLU A 8 -19.38 2.59 6.81
CA GLU A 8 -19.53 3.61 7.85
C GLU A 8 -20.51 4.72 7.43
N LYS A 9 -20.67 4.97 6.12
CA LYS A 9 -21.61 5.97 5.58
C LYS A 9 -22.92 5.36 5.10
N GLU A 10 -22.86 4.15 4.53
CA GLU A 10 -24.02 3.40 4.07
C GLU A 10 -24.10 2.07 4.84
N GLU A 11 -24.79 2.09 5.99
CA GLU A 11 -24.90 0.92 6.89
C GLU A 11 -25.58 -0.29 6.22
N VAL A 12 -26.40 -0.04 5.19
CA VAL A 12 -27.15 -1.08 4.46
C VAL A 12 -27.01 -0.84 2.96
N ILE A 13 -26.51 -1.84 2.24
CA ILE A 13 -26.19 -1.75 0.81
C ILE A 13 -26.90 -2.88 0.06
N HIS A 14 -27.47 -2.56 -1.12
CA HIS A 14 -28.06 -3.58 -2.01
C HIS A 14 -26.98 -4.41 -2.70
N LYS A 15 -27.19 -5.73 -2.86
CA LYS A 15 -26.23 -6.69 -3.45
C LYS A 15 -25.53 -6.21 -4.73
N SER A 16 -26.25 -5.51 -5.61
CA SER A 16 -25.71 -5.04 -6.89
C SER A 16 -24.66 -3.94 -6.78
N LYS A 17 -24.56 -3.30 -5.61
CA LYS A 17 -23.59 -2.23 -5.31
C LYS A 17 -22.46 -2.70 -4.40
N ILE A 18 -22.54 -3.92 -3.87
CA ILE A 18 -21.54 -4.47 -2.96
C ILE A 18 -20.33 -4.96 -3.77
N VAL A 19 -19.17 -4.42 -3.44
CA VAL A 19 -17.88 -4.84 -3.98
C VAL A 19 -17.46 -6.13 -3.29
N ASN A 20 -16.97 -7.12 -4.06
CA ASN A 20 -16.57 -8.44 -3.56
C ASN A 20 -17.71 -9.19 -2.83
N PHE A 21 -18.96 -9.02 -3.28
CA PHE A 21 -20.15 -9.64 -2.68
C PHE A 21 -19.99 -11.14 -2.42
N ASP A 22 -19.57 -11.91 -3.42
CA ASP A 22 -19.45 -13.37 -3.28
C ASP A 22 -18.49 -13.77 -2.15
N PHE A 23 -17.35 -13.08 -2.04
CA PHE A 23 -16.38 -13.31 -0.97
C PHE A 23 -16.93 -12.94 0.42
N LEU A 24 -17.66 -11.83 0.52
CA LEU A 24 -18.26 -11.38 1.77
C LEU A 24 -19.35 -12.34 2.26
N VAL A 25 -20.12 -12.92 1.34
CA VAL A 25 -21.14 -13.94 1.66
C VAL A 25 -20.48 -15.26 2.06
N GLU A 26 -19.51 -15.76 1.28
CA GLU A 26 -18.81 -17.03 1.56
C GLU A 26 -18.14 -17.03 2.93
N ARG A 27 -17.61 -15.89 3.37
CA ARG A 27 -16.95 -15.73 4.67
C ARG A 27 -17.90 -15.34 5.81
N ASN A 28 -19.21 -15.22 5.54
CA ASN A 28 -20.23 -14.76 6.49
C ASN A 28 -19.89 -13.40 7.14
N PHE A 29 -19.39 -12.46 6.33
CA PHE A 29 -19.07 -11.09 6.75
C PHE A 29 -20.24 -10.11 6.57
N ILE A 30 -21.24 -10.49 5.76
CA ILE A 30 -22.46 -9.73 5.57
C ILE A 30 -23.67 -10.61 5.84
N ASP A 31 -24.70 -10.02 6.42
CA ASP A 31 -25.98 -10.67 6.69
C ASP A 31 -27.09 -9.94 5.91
N GLU A 32 -28.08 -10.70 5.43
CA GLU A 32 -29.22 -10.13 4.71
C GLU A 32 -30.25 -9.53 5.68
N VAL A 33 -30.67 -8.29 5.42
CA VAL A 33 -31.77 -7.64 6.15
C VAL A 33 -33.12 -8.03 5.52
N LYS A 34 -33.32 -7.66 4.25
CA LYS A 34 -34.54 -7.92 3.48
C LYS A 34 -34.35 -7.51 2.02
N ASP A 35 -35.05 -8.17 1.09
CA ASP A 35 -35.14 -7.78 -0.32
C ASP A 35 -33.78 -7.51 -1.01
N GLY A 36 -32.75 -8.31 -0.70
CA GLY A 36 -31.42 -8.17 -1.32
C GLY A 36 -30.56 -7.03 -0.77
N PHE A 37 -30.93 -6.46 0.37
CA PHE A 37 -30.11 -5.54 1.15
C PHE A 37 -29.33 -6.27 2.24
N TYR A 38 -28.04 -5.95 2.35
CA TYR A 38 -27.12 -6.57 3.31
C TYR A 38 -26.55 -5.51 4.24
N TYR A 39 -26.14 -5.93 5.45
CA TYR A 39 -25.34 -5.13 6.38
C TYR A 39 -24.05 -5.85 6.72
N LEU A 40 -23.04 -5.09 7.14
CA LEU A 40 -21.78 -5.66 7.60
C LEU A 40 -21.96 -6.22 9.02
N SER A 41 -21.87 -7.54 9.16
CA SER A 41 -22.08 -8.21 10.44
C SER A 41 -20.82 -8.27 11.31
N LYS A 42 -19.66 -8.01 10.70
CA LYS A 42 -18.34 -7.97 11.33
C LYS A 42 -17.76 -6.58 11.30
N ASP A 43 -16.73 -6.37 12.12
CA ASP A 43 -15.97 -5.14 12.13
C ASP A 43 -15.32 -4.87 10.75
N GLY A 44 -15.45 -3.64 10.26
CA GLY A 44 -14.96 -3.21 8.95
C GLY A 44 -13.48 -3.47 8.74
N LYS A 45 -12.65 -3.25 9.77
CA LYS A 45 -11.20 -3.48 9.65
C LYS A 45 -10.87 -4.95 9.51
N THR A 46 -11.62 -5.82 10.19
CA THR A 46 -11.43 -7.27 10.09
C THR A 46 -11.74 -7.75 8.68
N VAL A 47 -12.85 -7.29 8.11
CA VAL A 47 -13.27 -7.64 6.74
C VAL A 47 -12.27 -7.11 5.71
N GLU A 48 -11.83 -5.86 5.87
CA GLU A 48 -10.83 -5.25 5.00
C GLU A 48 -9.50 -6.02 5.04
N THR A 49 -9.06 -6.43 6.24
CA THR A 49 -7.83 -7.22 6.40
C THR A 49 -7.89 -8.54 5.63
N GLU A 50 -9.01 -9.25 5.70
CA GLU A 50 -9.18 -10.52 4.99
C GLU A 50 -9.27 -10.33 3.47
N LEU A 51 -9.87 -9.24 3.01
CA LEU A 51 -9.84 -8.86 1.59
C LEU A 51 -8.43 -8.57 1.11
N TRP A 52 -7.63 -7.81 1.87
CA TRP A 52 -6.24 -7.55 1.53
C TRP A 52 -5.41 -8.84 1.49
N LYS A 53 -5.65 -9.80 2.41
CA LYS A 53 -4.99 -11.10 2.36
C LYS A 53 -5.30 -11.87 1.08
N LYS A 54 -6.56 -11.89 0.65
CA LYS A 54 -6.98 -12.53 -0.62
C LYS A 54 -6.24 -11.92 -1.81
N VAL A 55 -6.28 -10.60 -1.94
CA VAL A 55 -5.63 -9.87 -3.05
C VAL A 55 -4.12 -10.08 -3.04
N ASN A 56 -3.49 -10.04 -1.87
CA ASN A 56 -2.06 -10.30 -1.74
C ASN A 56 -1.70 -11.73 -2.16
N HIS A 57 -2.54 -12.71 -1.85
CA HIS A 57 -2.34 -14.09 -2.27
C HIS A 57 -2.46 -14.24 -3.80
N GLU A 58 -3.50 -13.68 -4.41
CA GLU A 58 -3.68 -13.68 -5.88
C GLU A 58 -2.51 -13.00 -6.59
N LEU A 59 -2.02 -11.88 -6.06
CA LEU A 59 -0.84 -11.19 -6.59
C LEU A 59 0.44 -12.01 -6.44
N ALA A 60 0.61 -12.70 -5.31
CA ALA A 60 1.78 -13.54 -5.08
C ALA A 60 1.82 -14.73 -6.03
N GLU A 61 0.67 -15.36 -6.30
CA GLU A 61 0.56 -16.41 -7.32
C GLU A 61 0.89 -15.88 -8.70
N TYR A 62 0.37 -14.70 -9.08
CA TYR A 62 0.65 -14.07 -10.36
C TYR A 62 2.14 -13.70 -10.54
N LEU A 63 2.81 -13.28 -9.47
CA LEU A 63 4.21 -12.85 -9.47
C LEU A 63 5.21 -13.98 -9.14
N ASP A 64 4.74 -15.21 -8.94
CA ASP A 64 5.55 -16.37 -8.47
C ASP A 64 6.33 -16.06 -7.16
N ILE A 65 5.71 -15.30 -6.26
CA ILE A 65 6.28 -14.95 -4.95
C ILE A 65 5.95 -16.07 -3.96
N LYS A 66 6.97 -16.82 -3.55
CA LYS A 66 6.84 -17.95 -2.60
C LYS A 66 6.60 -17.52 -1.15
N ASP A 67 7.08 -16.35 -0.76
CA ASP A 67 7.00 -15.83 0.60
C ASP A 67 6.79 -14.31 0.57
N ILE A 68 5.52 -13.92 0.69
CA ILE A 68 5.08 -12.51 0.64
C ILE A 68 5.71 -11.73 1.80
N ASP A 69 5.70 -12.29 3.01
CA ASP A 69 6.22 -11.61 4.20
C ASP A 69 7.71 -11.33 4.06
N LYS A 70 8.47 -12.28 3.52
CA LYS A 70 9.89 -12.10 3.25
C LYS A 70 10.13 -11.02 2.19
N GLU A 71 9.37 -11.02 1.10
CA GLU A 71 9.58 -10.05 0.02
C GLU A 71 9.19 -8.63 0.45
N ILE A 72 8.11 -8.47 1.21
CA ILE A 72 7.72 -7.18 1.78
C ILE A 72 8.78 -6.69 2.78
N LYS A 73 9.30 -7.56 3.66
CA LYS A 73 10.39 -7.19 4.58
C LYS A 73 11.64 -6.76 3.82
N ARG A 74 11.99 -7.48 2.75
CA ARG A 74 13.12 -7.13 1.88
C ARG A 74 12.91 -5.79 1.19
N PHE A 75 11.72 -5.54 0.67
CA PHE A 75 11.36 -4.27 0.06
C PHE A 75 11.49 -3.11 1.05
N ILE A 76 10.93 -3.25 2.26
CA ILE A 76 11.04 -2.24 3.33
C ILE A 76 12.50 -1.99 3.69
N PHE A 77 13.30 -3.05 3.83
CA PHE A 77 14.73 -2.93 4.11
C PHE A 77 15.46 -2.13 3.03
N LEU A 78 15.28 -2.49 1.76
CA LEU A 78 15.91 -1.79 0.64
C LEU A 78 15.49 -0.32 0.55
N LEU A 79 14.21 -0.04 0.79
CA LEU A 79 13.70 1.33 0.79
C LEU A 79 14.32 2.18 1.90
N ASN A 80 14.43 1.63 3.11
CA ASN A 80 15.06 2.31 4.24
C ASN A 80 16.56 2.54 3.97
N SER A 81 17.28 1.53 3.49
CA SER A 81 18.70 1.67 3.15
C SER A 81 18.93 2.69 2.04
N TYR A 82 18.06 2.72 1.02
CA TYR A 82 18.13 3.72 -0.03
C TYR A 82 17.93 5.13 0.54
N ASN A 83 16.91 5.33 1.37
CA ASN A 83 16.64 6.64 1.97
C ASN A 83 17.80 7.10 2.86
N GLU A 84 18.36 6.21 3.69
CA GLU A 84 19.48 6.52 4.55
C GLU A 84 20.72 6.96 3.74
N ILE A 85 21.09 6.21 2.70
CA ILE A 85 22.23 6.55 1.84
C ILE A 85 21.97 7.88 1.09
N LYS A 86 20.76 8.07 0.58
CA LYS A 86 20.36 9.30 -0.10
C LYS A 86 20.47 10.50 0.85
N ASP A 87 19.98 10.39 2.07
CA ASP A 87 19.97 11.48 3.04
C ASP A 87 21.39 11.83 3.50
N ILE A 88 22.23 10.83 3.78
CA ILE A 88 23.66 11.03 4.07
C ILE A 88 24.35 11.72 2.88
N GLY A 89 24.09 11.25 1.66
CA GLY A 89 24.64 11.85 0.44
C GLY A 89 24.25 13.30 0.28
N GLN A 90 22.97 13.65 0.49
CA GLN A 90 22.47 15.03 0.41
C GLN A 90 23.09 15.91 1.51
N GLU A 91 23.27 15.40 2.73
CA GLU A 91 23.93 16.16 3.80
C GLU A 91 25.40 16.47 3.44
N LEU A 92 26.13 15.49 2.92
CA LEU A 92 27.51 15.67 2.46
C LEU A 92 27.61 16.66 1.31
N ILE A 93 26.72 16.56 0.33
CA ILE A 93 26.64 17.49 -0.81
C ILE A 93 26.37 18.92 -0.31
N GLY A 94 25.43 19.10 0.62
CA GLY A 94 25.16 20.40 1.24
C GLY A 94 26.39 20.98 1.95
N LYS A 95 27.17 20.15 2.66
CA LYS A 95 28.42 20.59 3.30
C LYS A 95 29.48 20.98 2.28
N ILE A 96 29.65 20.21 1.21
CA ILE A 96 30.61 20.52 0.13
C ILE A 96 30.23 21.83 -0.57
N ALA A 97 28.94 22.00 -0.90
CA ALA A 97 28.42 23.21 -1.51
C ALA A 97 28.71 24.44 -0.64
N ASN A 98 28.42 24.36 0.66
CA ASN A 98 28.72 25.42 1.62
C ASN A 98 30.21 25.76 1.71
N LEU A 99 31.08 24.76 1.77
CA LEU A 99 32.54 24.96 1.83
C LEU A 99 33.09 25.62 0.55
N ARG A 100 32.52 25.27 -0.60
CA ARG A 100 32.93 25.78 -1.91
C ARG A 100 32.21 27.08 -2.30
N GLN A 101 31.28 27.57 -1.49
CA GLN A 101 30.38 28.69 -1.83
C GLN A 101 29.65 28.49 -3.17
N THR A 102 29.30 27.25 -3.48
CA THR A 102 28.52 26.87 -4.67
C THR A 102 27.18 26.31 -4.23
N THR A 103 26.29 26.01 -5.17
CA THR A 103 24.99 25.40 -4.86
C THR A 103 25.09 23.88 -4.79
N ALA A 104 24.19 23.23 -4.04
CA ALA A 104 24.08 21.77 -4.03
C ALA A 104 23.82 21.21 -5.45
N LYS A 105 23.15 21.98 -6.31
CA LYS A 105 22.89 21.60 -7.70
C LYS A 105 24.18 21.49 -8.51
N ASP A 106 25.09 22.46 -8.37
CA ASP A 106 26.38 22.42 -9.08
C ASP A 106 27.21 21.20 -8.66
N VAL A 107 27.18 20.85 -7.38
CA VAL A 107 27.86 19.65 -6.85
C VAL A 107 27.20 18.36 -7.35
N HIS A 108 25.86 18.33 -7.47
CA HIS A 108 25.15 17.19 -8.08
C HIS A 108 25.55 16.99 -9.55
N GLU A 109 25.62 18.07 -10.33
CA GLU A 109 26.07 18.04 -11.73
C GLU A 109 27.52 17.57 -11.86
N GLU A 110 28.43 18.08 -11.00
CA GLU A 110 29.83 17.63 -10.96
C GLU A 110 29.98 16.12 -10.66
N LEU A 111 29.11 15.58 -9.81
CA LEU A 111 29.12 14.17 -9.43
C LEU A 111 28.38 13.26 -10.42
N GLY A 112 27.81 13.82 -11.49
CA GLY A 112 27.00 13.07 -12.46
C GLY A 112 25.71 12.50 -11.85
N MET A 113 25.21 13.14 -10.79
CA MET A 113 23.96 12.77 -10.09
C MET A 113 22.77 13.57 -10.62
N GLU A 114 22.71 13.75 -11.93
CA GLU A 114 21.58 14.41 -12.57
C GLU A 114 20.30 13.60 -12.31
N ILE A 115 19.30 14.26 -11.72
CA ILE A 115 17.97 13.69 -11.55
C ILE A 115 17.22 13.98 -12.86
N GLU A 116 16.94 12.95 -13.66
CA GLU A 116 15.95 13.04 -14.76
C GLU A 116 14.53 13.31 -14.25
#